data_AF-A0A376Y2W2-F1
#
_entry.id   AF-A0A376Y2W2-F1
#
_cell.length_a   1.000
_cell.length_b   1.000
_cell.length_c   1.000
_cell.angle_alpha   90.00
_cell.angle_beta   90.00
_cell.angle_gamma   90.00
#
_symmetry.space_group_name_H-M   'P 1'
#
loop_
_entity.id
_entity.type
_entity.pdbx_description
1 polymer ?
#
loop_
_entity_poly.entity_id
_entity_poly.type
_entity_poly.pdbx_seq_one_letter_code
_entity_poly.pdbx_strand_id
1 'polypeptide(L)' 'MTNPLLTPLNWPPFSKILPEHVVPAVTKALNDCAKTWSA' A
#
# COMPACT_ATOMS: atom_id res chain seq x y z
N MET A 1 9.74 2.74 -10.46
CA MET A 1 8.66 1.79 -10.15
C MET A 1 8.15 2.11 -8.75
N THR A 2 7.10 2.93 -8.64
CA THR A 2 6.52 3.37 -7.37
C THR A 2 5.16 2.73 -7.24
N ASN A 3 4.90 2.01 -6.15
CA ASN A 3 3.63 1.31 -5.95
C ASN A 3 2.49 2.33 -5.75
N PRO A 4 1.49 2.38 -6.64
CA PRO A 4 0.42 3.37 -6.57
C PRO A 4 -0.45 3.24 -5.32
N LEU A 5 -0.48 2.06 -4.68
CA LEU A 5 -1.20 1.81 -3.42
C LEU A 5 -0.50 2.40 -2.19
N LEU A 6 0.78 2.76 -2.30
CA LEU A 6 1.57 3.30 -1.19
C LEU A 6 1.69 4.83 -1.22
N THR A 7 1.19 5.46 -2.28
CA THR A 7 1.14 6.92 -2.44
C THR A 7 -0.24 7.44 -2.05
N PRO A 8 -0.35 8.37 -1.08
CA PRO A 8 -1.61 9.02 -0.77
C PRO A 8 -2.02 9.89 -1.96
N LEU A 9 -3.09 9.48 -2.63
CA LEU A 9 -3.68 10.19 -3.76
C LEU A 9 -5.11 10.56 -3.40
N ASN A 10 -5.53 11.76 -3.81
CA ASN A 10 -6.89 12.23 -3.61
C ASN A 10 -7.93 11.33 -4.31
N TRP A 11 -7.50 10.62 -5.36
CA TRP A 11 -8.31 9.66 -6.11
C TRP A 11 -7.49 8.39 -6.39
N PRO A 12 -7.99 7.20 -6.03
CA PRO A 12 -7.27 5.95 -6.25
C PRO A 12 -7.14 5.65 -7.75
N PRO A 13 -5.91 5.49 -8.28
CA PRO A 13 -5.70 5.28 -9.71
C PRO A 13 -5.90 3.80 -10.06
N PHE A 14 -7.14 3.32 -9.99
CA PHE A 14 -7.48 1.91 -10.18
C PHE A 14 -6.89 1.31 -11.47
N SER A 15 -6.88 2.08 -12.57
CA SER A 15 -6.33 1.66 -13.86
C SER A 15 -4.82 1.42 -13.87
N LYS A 16 -4.08 1.91 -12.86
CA LYS A 16 -2.63 1.73 -12.72
C LYS A 16 -2.26 0.68 -11.67
N ILE A 17 -3.26 0.12 -10.97
CA ILE A 17 -3.06 -0.97 -10.01
C ILE A 17 -2.95 -2.27 -10.81
N LEU A 18 -1.78 -2.90 -10.71
CA LEU A 18 -1.52 -4.21 -11.27
C LEU A 18 -1.51 -5.23 -10.12
N PRO A 19 -1.78 -6.52 -10.38
CA PRO A 19 -1.79 -7.56 -9.35
C PRO A 19 -0.48 -7.62 -8.54
N GLU A 20 0.64 -7.37 -9.20
CA GLU A 20 1.99 -7.29 -8.62
C GLU A 20 2.18 -6.17 -7.58
N HIS A 21 1.34 -5.14 -7.59
CA HIS A 21 1.37 -4.06 -6.59
C HIS A 21 0.66 -4.45 -5.28
N VAL A 22 -0.19 -5.47 -5.27
CA VAL A 22 -1.09 -5.77 -4.14
C VAL A 22 -0.32 -6.37 -2.97
N VAL A 23 0.45 -7.44 -3.20
CA VAL A 23 1.17 -8.15 -2.13
C VAL A 23 2.13 -7.23 -1.37
N PRO A 24 2.99 -6.42 -2.03
CA PRO A 24 3.87 -5.50 -1.31
C PRO A 24 3.11 -4.43 -0.52
N ALA A 25 1.98 -3.94 -1.04
CA ALA A 25 1.19 -2.91 -0.39
C ALA A 25 0.51 -3.43 0.89
N VAL A 26 -0.09 -4.63 0.82
CA VAL A 26 -0.74 -5.27 1.96
C VAL A 26 0.27 -5.62 3.05
N THR A 27 1.42 -6.20 2.69
CA THR A 27 2.49 -6.52 3.65
C THR A 27 2.99 -5.27 4.37
N LYS A 28 3.15 -4.15 3.65
CA LYS A 28 3.55 -2.89 4.28
C LYS A 28 2.47 -2.37 5.23
N ALA A 29 1.20 -2.40 4.84
CA ALA A 29 0.09 -1.97 5.70
C ALA A 29 -0.01 -2.81 6.99
N LEU A 30 0.18 -4.13 6.90
CA LEU A 30 0.20 -5.02 8.06
C LEU A 30 1.38 -4.71 8.99
N ASN A 31 2.57 -4.49 8.45
CA ASN A 31 3.75 -4.12 9.23
C ASN A 31 3.60 -2.75 9.91
N ASP A 32 3.04 -1.76 9.21
CA ASP A 32 2.79 -0.43 9.75
C ASP A 32 1.74 -0.50 10.87
N CYS A 33 0.69 -1.31 10.71
CA CYS A 33 -0.31 -1.57 11.75
C CYS A 33 0.31 -2.22 13.00
N ALA A 34 1.13 -3.27 12.81
CA ALA A 34 1.79 -3.96 13.91
C ALA A 34 2.73 -3.03 14.72
N LYS A 35 3.43 -2.12 14.04
CA LYS A 35 4.29 -1.11 14.69
C LYS A 35 3.48 -0.09 15.50
N THR A 36 2.31 0.31 15.00
CA THR A 36 1.44 1.29 15.67
C THR A 36 0.87 0.75 16.98
N TRP A 37 0.63 -0.57 17.06
CA TRP A 37 0.07 -1.20 18.26
C TRP A 37 1.11 -1.55 19.33
N SER A 38 2.40 -1.56 18.97
CA SER A 38 3.50 -1.96 19.86
C SER A 38 4.22 -0.78 20.51
N ALA A 39 3.63 0.42 20.48
CA ALA A 39 4.11 1.66 21.10
C ALA A 39 3.05 2.23 22.04
#